data_AF-A0A6N3DE32-F1
#
_entry.id   AF-A0A6N3DE32-F1
#
_cell.length_a   1.000
_cell.length_b   1.000
_cell.length_c   1.000
_cell.angle_alpha   90.00
_cell.angle_beta   90.00
_cell.angle_gamma   90.00
#
_symmetry.space_group_name_H-M   'P 1'
#
loop_
_entity.id
_entity.type
_entity.pdbx_description
1 polymer ?
#
loop_
_entity_poly.entity_id
_entity_poly.type
_entity_poly.pdbx_seq_one_letter_code
_entity_poly.pdbx_strand_id
1 'polypeptide(L)'
;MFYIGAHLSTAKGYAHMGEEALSISANTFQFFSRNPRGSKMKKLDEADIEKLMQIAEENNFGPLLAHAPYTLNPCSSTESIESLPI
;
A
#
# COMPACT_ATOMS: atom_id res chain seq x y z
N MET A 1 15.34 10.61 -13.28
CA MET A 1 15.04 9.18 -13.05
C MET A 1 13.53 9.01 -13.15
N PHE A 2 13.03 8.02 -13.87
CA PHE A 2 11.59 7.74 -13.91
C PHE A 2 11.20 6.80 -12.77
N TYR A 3 10.03 7.04 -12.16
CA TYR A 3 9.42 6.10 -11.23
C TYR A 3 8.31 5.34 -11.96
N ILE A 4 8.48 4.03 -12.09
CA ILE A 4 7.59 3.13 -12.83
C ILE A 4 7.26 1.94 -11.94
N GLY A 5 5.98 1.60 -11.90
CA GLY A 5 5.44 0.56 -11.04
C GLY A 5 4.04 0.14 -11.42
N ALA A 6 3.51 -0.83 -10.68
CA ALA A 6 2.14 -1.33 -10.82
C ALA A 6 1.35 -1.15 -9.51
N HIS A 7 0.06 -1.48 -9.57
CA HIS A 7 -0.75 -1.65 -8.37
C HIS A 7 -0.60 -3.10 -7.86
N LEU A 8 0.03 -3.27 -6.70
CA LEU A 8 0.36 -4.58 -6.13
C LEU A 8 -0.62 -4.99 -5.01
N SER A 9 -0.74 -6.30 -4.81
CA SER A 9 -1.62 -6.87 -3.80
C SER A 9 -0.94 -6.99 -2.44
N THR A 10 -1.57 -6.47 -1.40
CA THR A 10 -1.13 -6.67 0.00
C THR A 10 -1.49 -8.05 0.56
N ALA A 11 -2.10 -8.94 -0.23
CA ALA A 11 -2.64 -10.21 0.26
C ALA A 11 -1.58 -11.12 0.91
N LYS A 12 -0.35 -11.07 0.41
CA LYS A 12 0.80 -11.88 0.85
C LYS A 12 1.77 -11.15 1.80
N GLY A 13 1.46 -9.92 2.21
CA GLY A 13 2.33 -9.09 3.06
C GLY A 13 3.06 -7.99 2.28
N TYR A 14 3.67 -7.07 3.03
CA TYR A 14 4.39 -5.90 2.56
C TYR A 14 5.75 -6.27 1.96
N ALA A 15 6.53 -7.15 2.60
CA ALA A 15 7.82 -7.59 2.07
C ALA A 15 7.65 -8.23 0.68
N HIS A 16 6.62 -9.05 0.52
CA HIS A 16 6.32 -9.69 -0.77
C HIS A 16 6.01 -8.67 -1.88
N MET A 17 5.36 -7.53 -1.57
CA MET A 17 5.17 -6.48 -2.58
C MET A 17 6.49 -5.87 -3.04
N GLY A 18 7.46 -5.73 -2.14
CA GLY A 18 8.82 -5.30 -2.49
C GLY A 18 9.50 -6.28 -3.44
N GLU A 19 9.45 -7.57 -3.13
CA GLU A 19 9.98 -8.64 -4.00
C GLU A 19 9.27 -8.69 -5.36
N GLU A 20 7.94 -8.56 -5.37
CA GLU A 20 7.13 -8.56 -6.58
C GLU A 20 7.46 -7.34 -7.47
N ALA A 21 7.63 -6.15 -6.87
CA ALA A 21 8.08 -4.95 -7.59
C ALA A 21 9.45 -5.17 -8.25
N LEU A 22 10.42 -5.76 -7.55
CA LEU A 22 11.72 -6.09 -8.13
C LEU A 22 11.60 -7.09 -9.28
N SER A 23 10.74 -8.10 -9.13
CA SER A 23 10.54 -9.13 -10.17
C SER A 23 10.04 -8.57 -11.51
N ILE A 24 9.37 -7.41 -11.48
CA ILE A 24 8.88 -6.70 -12.67
C ILE A 24 9.74 -5.48 -13.05
N SER A 25 10.94 -5.35 -12.47
CA SER A 25 11.84 -4.20 -12.68
C SER A 25 11.21 -2.84 -12.34
N ALA A 26 10.27 -2.82 -11.39
CA ALA A 26 9.69 -1.60 -10.86
C ALA A 26 10.58 -0.96 -9.79
N ASN A 27 10.45 0.36 -9.63
CA ASN A 27 11.15 1.14 -8.62
C ASN A 27 10.19 2.05 -7.82
N THR A 28 8.90 1.76 -7.88
CA THR A 28 7.82 2.31 -7.05
C THR A 28 6.63 1.36 -7.22
N PHE A 29 5.61 1.47 -6.37
CA PHE A 29 4.34 0.79 -6.59
C PHE A 29 3.22 1.46 -5.79
N GLN A 30 2.00 1.13 -6.17
CA GLN A 30 0.79 1.49 -5.45
C GLN A 30 0.20 0.25 -4.78
N PHE A 31 -0.47 0.41 -3.63
CA PHE A 31 -1.20 -0.65 -2.97
C PHE A 31 -2.40 -0.09 -2.19
N PHE A 32 -3.37 -0.94 -1.81
CA PHE A 32 -4.44 -0.51 -0.90
C PHE A 32 -4.00 -0.58 0.56
N SER A 33 -4.21 0.50 1.32
CA SER A 33 -3.87 0.56 2.77
C SER A 33 -4.71 -0.36 3.66
N ARG A 34 -5.87 -0.80 3.17
CA ARG A 34 -6.73 -1.84 3.77
C ARG A 34 -7.60 -2.45 2.68
N ASN A 35 -8.37 -3.48 2.98
CA ASN A 35 -9.28 -4.09 2.01
C ASN A 35 -10.19 -3.01 1.39
N PRO A 36 -10.20 -2.86 0.06
CA PRO A 36 -10.95 -1.80 -0.61
C PRO A 36 -12.47 -1.96 -0.47
N ARG A 37 -12.97 -3.15 -0.06
CA ARG A 37 -14.39 -3.47 0.10
C ARG A 37 -14.95 -3.23 1.51
N GLY A 38 -14.19 -2.58 2.40
CA GLY A 38 -14.69 -2.20 3.73
C GLY A 38 -14.52 -3.23 4.85
N SER A 39 -13.67 -4.26 4.67
CA SER A 39 -13.32 -5.13 5.81
C SER A 39 -12.38 -4.42 6.78
N LYS A 40 -12.40 -4.82 8.07
CA LYS A 40 -11.45 -4.32 9.09
C LYS A 40 -10.01 -4.41 8.56
N MET A 41 -9.21 -3.41 8.94
CA MET A 41 -7.77 -3.43 8.70
C MET A 41 -7.19 -4.69 9.35
N LYS A 42 -6.34 -5.41 8.60
CA LYS A 42 -5.54 -6.49 9.20
C LYS A 42 -4.60 -5.87 10.24
N LYS A 43 -4.27 -6.61 11.29
CA LYS A 43 -3.24 -6.18 12.23
C LYS A 43 -1.94 -5.93 11.44
N LEU A 44 -1.33 -4.77 11.64
CA LEU A 44 -0.04 -4.45 11.03
C LEU A 44 1.03 -5.36 11.64
N ASP A 45 1.90 -5.87 10.78
CA ASP A 45 3.09 -6.61 11.15
C ASP A 45 4.29 -5.67 10.92
N GLU A 46 4.81 -5.11 12.00
CA GLU A 46 5.91 -4.14 11.95
C GLU A 46 7.17 -4.73 11.33
N ALA A 47 7.45 -6.03 11.58
CA ALA A 47 8.62 -6.69 11.03
C ALA A 47 8.50 -6.91 9.51
N ASP A 48 7.29 -7.14 9.01
CA ASP A 48 7.00 -7.24 7.57
C ASP A 48 7.12 -5.87 6.87
N ILE A 49 6.67 -4.81 7.54
CA ILE A 49 6.84 -3.43 7.06
C ILE A 49 8.32 -3.04 7.03
N GLU A 50 9.08 -3.35 8.08
CA GLU A 50 10.52 -3.06 8.16
C GLU A 50 11.30 -3.75 7.03
N LYS A 51 10.96 -5.00 6.70
CA LYS A 51 11.53 -5.70 5.53
C LYS A 51 11.22 -4.99 4.21
N LEU A 52 9.99 -4.50 4.01
CA LEU A 52 9.67 -3.71 2.82
C LEU A 52 10.51 -2.42 2.77
N MET A 53 10.67 -1.73 3.91
CA MET A 53 11.48 -0.51 3.98
C MET A 53 12.95 -0.79 3.64
N GLN A 54 13.51 -1.89 4.13
CA GLN A 54 14.86 -2.32 3.78
C GLN A 54 15.00 -2.61 2.28
N ILE A 55 14.06 -3.37 1.69
CA ILE A 55 14.04 -3.63 0.24
C ILE A 55 14.01 -2.31 -0.55
N ALA A 56 13.14 -1.38 -0.13
CA ALA A 56 12.98 -0.09 -0.79
C ALA A 56 14.26 0.76 -0.73
N GLU A 57 14.94 0.80 0.43
CA GLU A 57 16.20 1.52 0.62
C GLU A 57 17.33 0.89 -0.21
N GLU A 58 17.54 -0.42 -0.09
CA GLU A 58 18.61 -1.15 -0.80
C GLU A 58 18.48 -1.06 -2.32
N ASN A 59 17.25 -0.94 -2.84
CA ASN A 59 16.96 -0.93 -4.28
C ASN A 59 16.58 0.46 -4.82
N ASN A 60 16.77 1.52 -4.04
CA ASN A 60 16.52 2.92 -4.44
C ASN A 60 15.08 3.14 -4.96
N PHE A 61 14.10 2.58 -4.28
CA PHE A 61 12.70 2.82 -4.61
C PHE A 61 12.36 4.31 -4.44
N GLY A 62 11.52 4.81 -5.33
CA GLY A 62 10.84 6.07 -5.16
C GLY A 62 9.70 5.98 -4.13
N PRO A 63 8.90 7.04 -4.00
CA PRO A 63 7.76 7.07 -3.09
C PRO A 63 6.80 5.91 -3.35
N LEU A 64 6.34 5.25 -2.29
CA LEU A 64 5.28 4.23 -2.35
C LEU A 64 3.92 4.91 -2.19
N LEU A 65 2.92 4.47 -2.95
CA LEU A 65 1.59 5.08 -2.93
C LEU A 65 0.57 4.20 -2.22
N ALA A 66 0.14 4.62 -1.04
CA ALA A 66 -0.98 4.00 -0.33
C ALA A 66 -2.31 4.58 -0.86
N HIS A 67 -3.08 3.77 -1.57
CA HIS A 67 -4.38 4.14 -2.12
C HIS A 67 -5.49 3.89 -1.09
N ALA A 68 -6.30 4.91 -0.83
CA ALA A 68 -7.46 4.79 0.05
C ALA A 68 -8.52 3.84 -0.54
N PRO A 69 -9.27 3.09 0.28
CA PRO A 69 -10.41 2.31 -0.20
C PRO A 69 -11.46 3.14 -0.91
N TYR A 70 -12.10 2.58 -1.93
CA TYR A 70 -13.19 3.24 -2.65
C TYR A 70 -14.46 3.40 -1.79
N THR A 71 -14.54 2.74 -0.63
CA THR A 71 -15.64 2.93 0.33
C THR A 71 -15.55 4.26 1.10
N LEU A 72 -14.42 4.97 1.02
CA LEU A 72 -14.27 6.29 1.63
C LEU A 72 -14.93 7.35 0.75
N ASN A 73 -15.80 8.18 1.32
CA ASN A 73 -16.41 9.30 0.62
C ASN A 73 -16.34 10.57 1.49
N PRO A 74 -15.34 11.44 1.29
CA PRO A 74 -15.20 12.68 2.08
C PRO A 74 -16.28 13.72 1.77
N CYS A 75 -17.12 13.49 0.75
CA CYS A 75 -18.28 14.35 0.42
C CYS A 75 -19.60 13.72 0.90
N SER A 76 -19.55 12.67 1.71
CA SER A 76 -20.72 11.99 2.25
C SER A 76 -21.44 12.88 3.25
N SER A 77 -22.77 12.97 3.15
CA SER A 77 -23.61 13.56 4.20
C SER A 77 -23.84 12.62 5.39
N THR A 78 -23.21 11.45 5.39
CA THR A 78 -23.25 10.43 6.44
C THR A 78 -21.87 10.30 7.09
N GLU A 79 -21.78 10.66 8.38
CA GLU A 79 -20.53 10.74 9.16
C GLU A 79 -19.68 9.47 9.11
N SER A 80 -20.31 8.29 9.04
CA SER A 80 -19.61 6.99 9.06
C SER A 80 -18.80 6.68 7.78
N ILE A 81 -18.99 7.46 6.72
CA ILE A 81 -18.34 7.28 5.41
C ILE A 81 -17.37 8.45 5.11
N GLU A 82 -17.41 9.50 5.93
CA GLU A 82 -16.75 10.79 5.70
C GLU A 82 -15.27 10.81 6.12
N SER A 83 -14.86 9.99 7.11
CA SER A 83 -13.51 10.04 7.68
C SER A 83 -12.66 8.80 7.44
N LEU A 84 -11.37 9.04 7.15
CA LEU A 84 -10.33 8.04 7.36
C LEU A 84 -10.21 7.85 8.87
N PRO A 85 -10.35 6.62 9.43
CA PRO A 85 -9.86 6.37 10.77
C PRO A 85 -8.33 6.50 10.70
N ILE A 86 -7.82 7.66 11.12
CA ILE A 86 -6.41 7.91 11.36
C ILE A 86 -6.08 7.35 12.74
#